data_AF-A0A8S2YHW9-F1
#
_entry.id   AF-A0A8S2YHW9-F1
#
_cell.length_a   1.000
_cell.length_b   1.000
_cell.length_c   1.000
_cell.angle_alpha   90.00
_cell.angle_beta   90.00
_cell.angle_gamma   90.00
#
_symmetry.space_group_name_H-M   'P 1'
#
loop_
_entity.id
_entity.type
_entity.pdbx_description
1 polymer ?
#
loop_
_entity_poly.entity_id
_entity_poly.type
_entity_poly.pdbx_seq_one_letter_code
_entity_poly.pdbx_strand_id
1 'polypeptide(L)'
;SLSGQQHSRDVKYAMNCAHIRYVNHTDDMDTTPYPSNLLRNVARQGFNVSYHLTLDIDIIPSPDLFHDLFLFLTSIDSQEKLNRTVYVLPVFEIHSNILEKQPLPQNKRELILSWNDKQIQPYKTNICP
;
A
#
# COMPACT_ATOMS: atom_id res chain seq x y z
N SER A 1 -2.16 -8.27 -35.73
CA SER A 1 -1.07 -8.88 -34.93
C SER A 1 -0.11 -7.77 -34.53
N LEU A 2 -0.29 -7.19 -33.34
CA LEU A 2 0.61 -6.15 -32.83
C LEU A 2 1.11 -6.64 -31.48
N SER A 3 2.37 -7.04 -31.45
CA SER A 3 3.03 -7.62 -30.29
C SER A 3 3.11 -6.58 -29.18
N GLY A 4 2.46 -6.86 -28.05
CA GLY A 4 2.65 -6.12 -26.82
C GLY A 4 4.08 -6.29 -26.34
N GLN A 5 4.90 -5.24 -26.49
CA GLN A 5 6.15 -5.13 -25.76
C GLN A 5 5.82 -4.84 -24.30
N GLN A 6 5.67 -5.92 -23.53
CA GLN A 6 5.55 -5.87 -22.08
C GLN A 6 6.94 -5.53 -21.53
N HIS A 7 7.22 -4.22 -21.45
CA HIS A 7 8.41 -3.72 -20.77
C HIS A 7 8.20 -3.96 -19.28
N SER A 8 8.58 -5.14 -18.80
CA SER A 8 8.72 -5.44 -17.38
C SER A 8 9.85 -4.55 -16.85
N ARG A 9 9.50 -3.31 -16.49
CA ARG A 9 10.36 -2.52 -15.63
C ARG A 9 10.39 -3.24 -14.30
N ASP A 10 11.51 -3.85 -13.96
CA ASP A 10 11.77 -4.33 -12.61
C ASP A 10 11.47 -3.19 -11.65
N VAL A 11 10.32 -3.25 -10.98
CA VAL A 11 10.00 -2.26 -9.96
C VAL A 11 10.82 -2.64 -8.74
N LYS A 12 12.02 -2.07 -8.64
CA LYS A 12 12.90 -2.24 -7.49
C LYS A 12 12.33 -1.48 -6.31
N TYR A 13 11.33 -2.04 -5.63
CA TYR A 13 10.97 -1.65 -4.27
C TYR A 13 11.97 -2.25 -3.28
N ALA A 14 13.24 -1.85 -3.38
CA ALA A 14 14.24 -2.20 -2.39
C ALA A 14 14.71 -0.90 -1.75
N MET A 15 14.26 -0.65 -0.51
CA MET A 15 14.87 0.38 0.32
C MET A 15 16.34 0.00 0.52
N ASN A 16 17.26 0.72 -0.13
CA ASN A 16 18.68 0.57 0.14
C ASN A 16 19.03 1.41 1.37
N CYS A 17 18.85 0.80 2.53
CA CYS A 17 19.09 1.39 3.85
C CYS A 17 20.55 1.26 4.31
N ALA A 18 21.53 1.10 3.40
CA ALA A 18 22.91 0.73 3.76
C ALA A 18 23.60 1.67 4.77
N HIS A 19 23.03 2.85 5.05
CA HIS A 19 23.50 3.80 6.05
C HIS A 19 22.39 4.28 7.01
N ILE A 20 21.31 3.51 7.20
CA ILE A 20 20.37 3.81 8.29
C ILE A 20 21.03 3.39 9.60
N ARG A 21 21.48 4.38 10.39
CA ARG A 21 21.61 4.17 11.83
C ARG A 21 20.19 3.94 12.35
N TYR A 22 19.94 2.75 12.91
CA TYR A 22 18.79 2.56 13.78
C TYR A 22 18.92 3.56 14.92
N VAL A 23 18.27 4.71 14.79
CA VAL A 23 17.93 5.50 15.96
C VAL A 23 16.82 4.68 16.57
N ASN A 24 17.11 4.05 17.71
CA ASN A 24 16.03 3.57 18.55
C ASN A 24 15.18 4.82 18.80
N HIS A 25 14.00 4.90 18.18
CA HIS A 25 12.92 5.74 18.69
C HIS A 25 12.39 5.08 19.97
N THR A 26 13.29 4.85 20.92
CA THR A 26 12.98 5.17 22.29
C THR A 26 13.22 6.67 22.32
N ASP A 27 12.15 7.45 22.13
CA ASP A 27 12.09 8.71 22.88
C ASP A 27 12.61 8.36 24.28
N ASP A 28 13.64 9.04 24.78
CA ASP A 28 14.22 8.71 26.10
C ASP A 28 13.18 8.83 27.25
N MET A 29 11.94 9.23 26.94
CA MET A 29 10.77 9.20 27.82
C MET A 29 9.63 8.23 27.40
N ASP A 30 9.67 7.60 26.22
CA ASP A 30 8.66 6.63 25.81
C ASP A 30 9.15 5.19 26.07
N THR A 31 8.99 4.76 27.32
CA THR A 31 9.27 3.38 27.74
C THR A 31 8.15 2.41 27.38
N THR A 32 7.12 2.85 26.64
CA THR A 32 6.00 2.00 26.29
C THR A 32 6.46 1.04 25.19
N PRO A 33 6.52 -0.30 25.42
CA PRO A 33 6.87 -1.24 24.36
C PRO A 33 5.84 -1.08 23.24
N TYR A 34 6.26 -0.42 22.15
CA TYR A 34 5.43 0.06 21.05
C TYR A 34 4.39 -1.00 20.63
N PRO A 35 3.11 -0.87 21.01
CA PRO A 35 2.12 -1.86 20.68
C PRO A 35 1.34 -1.40 19.46
N SER A 36 2.00 -0.93 18.38
CA SER A 36 1.29 -0.46 17.17
C SER A 36 0.38 -1.52 16.54
N ASN A 37 0.61 -2.78 16.91
CA ASN A 37 -0.16 -3.91 16.43
C ASN A 37 -1.10 -4.52 17.49
N LEU A 38 -1.11 -4.05 18.75
CA LEU A 38 -1.98 -4.63 19.79
C LEU A 38 -3.45 -4.46 19.43
N LEU A 39 -3.87 -3.25 19.07
CA LEU A 39 -5.26 -3.00 18.67
C LEU A 39 -5.63 -3.77 17.39
N ARG A 40 -4.70 -3.94 16.46
CA ARG A 40 -4.92 -4.78 15.26
C ARG A 40 -5.11 -6.24 15.63
N ASN A 41 -4.31 -6.75 16.56
CA ASN A 41 -4.41 -8.14 17.03
C ASN A 41 -5.74 -8.38 17.77
N VAL A 42 -6.14 -7.45 18.64
CA VAL A 42 -7.44 -7.51 19.34
C VAL A 42 -8.59 -7.47 18.34
N ALA A 43 -8.55 -6.56 17.36
CA ALA A 43 -9.57 -6.49 16.31
C ALA A 43 -9.65 -7.81 15.51
N ARG A 44 -8.51 -8.40 15.13
CA ARG A 44 -8.47 -9.68 14.41
C ARG A 44 -9.11 -10.84 15.17
N GLN A 45 -9.01 -10.85 16.49
CA GLN A 45 -9.63 -11.91 17.31
C GLN A 45 -11.15 -11.81 17.36
N GLY A 46 -11.72 -10.64 17.10
CA GLY A 46 -13.16 -10.40 17.18
C GLY A 46 -13.98 -10.83 15.97
N PHE A 47 -13.33 -11.27 14.87
CA PHE A 47 -14.02 -11.60 13.61
C PHE A 47 -13.61 -12.96 13.07
N ASN A 48 -14.59 -13.75 12.62
CA ASN A 48 -14.37 -15.01 11.91
C ASN A 48 -14.68 -14.83 10.42
N VAL A 49 -13.70 -14.35 9.65
CA VAL A 49 -13.83 -14.11 8.20
C VAL A 49 -12.63 -14.69 7.44
N SER A 50 -12.83 -15.04 6.18
CA SER A 50 -11.79 -15.67 5.34
C SER A 50 -10.66 -14.69 4.95
N TYR A 51 -10.97 -13.40 4.87
CA TYR A 51 -10.03 -12.36 4.42
C TYR A 51 -10.19 -11.09 5.26
N HIS A 52 -9.06 -10.44 5.57
CA HIS A 52 -9.02 -9.16 6.26
C HIS A 52 -8.13 -8.19 5.49
N LEU A 53 -8.63 -6.99 5.18
CA LEU A 53 -7.84 -5.85 4.76
C LEU A 53 -7.80 -4.85 5.92
N THR A 54 -6.60 -4.57 6.45
CA THR A 54 -6.42 -3.55 7.50
C THR A 54 -5.80 -2.31 6.87
N LEU A 55 -6.46 -1.16 7.03
CA LEU A 55 -5.98 0.14 6.57
C LEU A 55 -5.70 1.05 7.76
N ASP A 56 -4.71 1.92 7.60
CA ASP A 56 -4.39 2.95 8.58
C ASP A 56 -5.40 4.11 8.42
N ILE A 57 -5.66 4.86 9.50
CA ILE A 57 -6.70 5.91 9.50
C ILE A 57 -6.43 7.05 8.49
N ASP A 58 -5.16 7.24 8.12
CA ASP A 58 -4.67 8.21 7.16
C ASP A 58 -4.61 7.67 5.72
N ILE A 59 -4.95 6.40 5.49
CA ILE A 59 -5.01 5.79 4.16
C ILE A 59 -6.42 5.89 3.61
N ILE A 60 -6.54 6.57 2.47
CA ILE A 60 -7.79 6.65 1.72
C ILE A 60 -7.81 5.54 0.66
N PRO A 61 -8.78 4.61 0.68
CA PRO A 61 -8.88 3.58 -0.34
C PRO A 61 -9.26 4.19 -1.70
N SER A 62 -8.82 3.55 -2.79
CA SER A 62 -9.32 3.90 -4.12
C SER A 62 -10.83 3.66 -4.20
N PRO A 63 -11.55 4.38 -5.09
CA PRO A 63 -12.95 4.06 -5.37
C PRO A 63 -13.12 2.57 -5.67
N ASP A 64 -14.23 2.01 -5.17
CA ASP A 64 -14.64 0.61 -5.36
C ASP A 64 -13.64 -0.47 -4.90
N LEU A 65 -12.59 -0.11 -4.13
CA LEU A 65 -11.57 -1.06 -3.66
C LEU A 65 -12.15 -2.32 -3.02
N PHE A 66 -13.19 -2.17 -2.19
CA PHE A 66 -13.84 -3.31 -1.54
C PHE A 66 -14.45 -4.28 -2.57
N HIS A 67 -15.19 -3.74 -3.54
CA HIS A 67 -15.84 -4.53 -4.58
C HIS A 67 -14.81 -5.24 -5.46
N ASP A 68 -13.81 -4.49 -5.93
CA ASP A 68 -12.73 -5.01 -6.78
C ASP A 68 -11.91 -6.08 -6.06
N LEU A 69 -11.58 -5.85 -4.78
CA LEU A 69 -10.87 -6.83 -3.96
C LEU A 69 -11.70 -8.09 -3.74
N PHE A 70 -13.00 -7.96 -3.48
CA PHE A 70 -13.88 -9.11 -3.30
C PHE A 70 -13.99 -9.96 -4.58
N LEU A 71 -14.17 -9.32 -5.74
CA LEU A 71 -14.16 -10.00 -7.03
C LEU A 71 -12.81 -10.68 -7.31
N PHE A 72 -11.71 -10.01 -6.99
CA PHE A 72 -10.38 -10.59 -7.13
C PHE A 72 -10.21 -11.82 -6.23
N LEU A 73 -10.53 -11.73 -4.94
CA LEU A 73 -10.39 -12.82 -3.97
C LEU A 73 -11.24 -14.04 -4.34
N THR A 74 -12.49 -13.82 -4.75
CA THR A 74 -13.38 -14.90 -5.19
C THR A 74 -12.89 -15.55 -6.49
N SER A 75 -12.26 -14.79 -7.39
CA SER A 75 -11.68 -15.35 -8.62
C SER A 75 -10.45 -16.24 -8.34
N ILE A 76 -9.60 -15.88 -7.37
CA ILE A 76 -8.38 -16.63 -7.08
C ILE A 76 -8.63 -17.86 -6.20
N ASP A 77 -9.64 -17.84 -5.32
CA ASP A 77 -10.00 -18.98 -4.47
C ASP A 77 -10.47 -20.18 -5.32
N SER A 78 -11.04 -19.90 -6.49
CA SER A 78 -11.41 -20.91 -7.48
C SER A 78 -10.23 -21.56 -8.23
N GLN A 79 -9.03 -20.98 -8.12
CA GLN A 79 -7.83 -21.47 -8.82
C GLN A 79 -6.86 -22.10 -7.82
N GLU A 80 -6.90 -23.43 -7.71
CA GLU A 80 -5.93 -24.20 -6.91
C GLU A 80 -4.50 -23.93 -7.39
N LYS A 81 -3.80 -23.01 -6.71
CA LYS A 81 -2.35 -22.98 -6.37
C LYS A 81 -1.91 -21.53 -6.09
N LEU A 82 -2.30 -21.01 -4.92
CA LEU A 82 -1.72 -19.79 -4.33
C LEU A 82 -0.40 -20.06 -3.58
N ASN A 83 0.32 -21.14 -3.94
CA ASN A 83 1.48 -21.57 -3.18
C ASN A 83 2.64 -20.57 -3.35
N ARG A 84 2.97 -19.85 -2.27
CA ARG A 84 4.01 -18.81 -2.19
C ARG A 84 3.74 -17.55 -3.02
N THR A 85 2.47 -17.21 -3.26
CA THR A 85 2.10 -15.95 -3.94
C THR A 85 1.86 -14.83 -2.93
N VAL A 86 2.45 -13.67 -3.19
CA VAL A 86 2.17 -12.42 -2.45
C VAL A 86 1.57 -11.41 -3.42
N TYR A 87 0.40 -10.88 -3.07
CA TYR A 87 -0.21 -9.77 -3.80
C TYR A 87 0.08 -8.47 -3.08
N VAL A 88 0.55 -7.48 -3.83
CA VAL A 88 0.89 -6.16 -3.31
C VAL A 88 -0.26 -5.21 -3.64
N LEU A 89 -0.83 -4.57 -2.63
CA LEU A 89 -1.73 -3.44 -2.81
C LEU A 89 -0.87 -2.16 -2.90
N PRO A 90 -0.80 -1.49 -4.06
CA PRO A 90 0.01 -0.29 -4.19
C PRO A 90 -0.62 0.87 -3.42
N VAL A 91 0.21 1.64 -2.72
CA VAL A 91 -0.19 2.82 -1.95
C VAL A 91 0.65 4.01 -2.42
N PHE A 92 0.03 5.18 -2.52
CA PHE A 92 0.66 6.40 -3.01
C PHE A 92 0.43 7.54 -2.04
N GLU A 93 1.43 8.43 -1.95
CA GLU A 93 1.32 9.73 -1.30
C GLU A 93 1.00 10.78 -2.35
N ILE A 94 0.06 11.65 -2.00
CA ILE A 94 -0.33 12.81 -2.82
C ILE A 94 0.02 14.05 -2.01
N HIS A 95 0.75 14.97 -2.63
CA HIS A 95 1.10 16.21 -1.95
C HIS A 95 -0.15 17.04 -1.65
N SER A 96 -0.23 17.63 -0.46
CA SER A 96 -1.42 18.38 0.01
C SER A 96 -1.80 19.53 -0.92
N ASN A 97 -0.81 20.23 -1.49
CA ASN A 97 -1.00 21.30 -2.47
C ASN A 97 -1.67 20.83 -3.78
N ILE A 98 -1.62 19.53 -4.10
CA ILE A 98 -2.33 18.93 -5.22
C ILE A 98 -3.79 18.66 -4.84
N LEU A 99 -4.03 18.13 -3.64
CA LEU A 99 -5.38 17.86 -3.12
C LEU A 99 -6.25 19.12 -2.99
N GLU A 100 -5.64 20.27 -2.74
CA GLU A 100 -6.34 21.56 -2.74
C GLU A 100 -6.86 21.98 -4.12
N LYS A 101 -6.25 21.47 -5.20
CA LYS A 101 -6.49 21.91 -6.58
C LYS A 101 -7.23 20.88 -7.42
N GLN A 102 -7.13 19.61 -7.05
CA GLN A 102 -7.65 18.49 -7.82
C GLN A 102 -8.22 17.42 -6.87
N PRO A 103 -9.32 16.75 -7.27
CA PRO A 103 -9.82 15.61 -6.52
C PRO A 103 -8.82 14.45 -6.54
N LEU A 104 -9.02 13.48 -5.64
CA LEU A 104 -8.26 12.23 -5.67
C LEU A 104 -8.44 11.52 -7.02
N PRO A 105 -7.42 10.81 -7.53
CA PRO A 105 -7.56 10.00 -8.72
C PRO A 105 -8.68 8.97 -8.55
N GLN A 106 -9.63 8.95 -9.47
CA GLN A 106 -10.81 8.08 -9.38
C GLN A 106 -10.57 6.70 -10.03
N ASN A 107 -9.51 6.57 -10.83
CA ASN A 107 -9.19 5.34 -11.53
C ASN A 107 -7.69 5.25 -11.84
N LYS A 108 -7.25 4.07 -12.30
CA LYS A 108 -5.85 3.79 -12.62
C LYS A 108 -5.29 4.73 -13.70
N ARG A 109 -6.10 5.17 -14.66
CA ARG A 109 -5.65 6.07 -15.73
C ARG A 109 -5.29 7.43 -15.15
N GLU A 110 -6.15 8.00 -14.33
CA GLU A 110 -5.89 9.28 -13.64
C GLU A 110 -4.68 9.17 -12.72
N LEU A 111 -4.56 8.08 -11.96
CA LEU A 111 -3.40 7.84 -11.09
C LEU A 111 -2.09 7.83 -11.89
N ILE A 112 -2.07 7.21 -13.07
CA ILE A 112 -0.90 7.19 -13.97
C ILE A 112 -0.58 8.59 -14.51
N LEU A 113 -1.58 9.41 -14.82
CA LEU A 113 -1.36 10.79 -15.25
C LEU A 113 -0.69 11.59 -14.14
N SER A 114 -1.23 11.55 -12.91
CA SER A 114 -0.62 12.22 -11.75
C SER A 114 0.79 11.71 -11.44
N TRP A 115 1.04 10.41 -11.64
CA TRP A 115 2.38 9.81 -11.50
C TRP A 115 3.37 10.39 -12.52
N ASN A 116 2.98 10.43 -13.80
CA ASN A 116 3.83 10.95 -14.87
C ASN A 116 4.15 12.44 -14.69
N ASP A 117 3.19 13.19 -14.14
CA ASP A 117 3.33 14.61 -13.80
C ASP A 117 4.10 14.84 -12.48
N LYS A 118 4.57 13.77 -11.82
CA LYS A 118 5.30 13.82 -10.53
C LYS A 118 4.50 14.47 -9.40
N GLN A 119 3.18 14.37 -9.44
CA GLN A 119 2.28 14.91 -8.41
C GLN A 119 2.05 13.91 -7.26
N ILE A 120 2.42 12.64 -7.47
CA ILE A 120 2.30 11.56 -6.51
C ILE A 120 3.59 10.75 -6.48
N GLN A 121 3.81 10.03 -5.39
CA GLN A 121 4.93 9.09 -5.21
C GLN A 121 4.46 7.83 -4.49
N PRO A 122 5.20 6.71 -4.52
CA PRO A 122 4.83 5.55 -3.71
C PRO A 122 4.93 5.90 -2.24
N TYR A 123 4.02 5.34 -1.44
CA TYR A 123 3.97 5.56 -0.02
C TYR A 123 5.27 5.16 0.66
N LYS A 124 5.78 6.02 1.55
CA LYS A 124 6.96 5.75 2.37
C LYS A 124 8.20 5.34 1.55
N THR A 125 8.50 6.01 0.44
CA THR A 125 9.77 5.79 -0.28
C THR A 125 10.97 6.53 0.31
N ASN A 126 10.74 7.61 1.06
CA ASN A 126 11.79 8.47 1.63
C ASN A 126 11.94 8.28 3.14
N ILE A 127 11.94 7.03 3.62
CA ILE A 127 12.13 6.72 5.06
C ILE A 127 13.61 6.79 5.46
N CYS A 128 14.53 6.74 4.48
CA CYS A 128 15.95 6.91 4.77
C CYS A 128 16.23 8.41 5.05
N PRO A 129 16.76 8.77 6.24
CA PRO A 129 17.22 10.12 6.52
C PRO A 129 18.43 10.53 5.65
#